data_AF-A0A7Y7IZU8-F1
#
_entry.id   AF-A0A7Y7IZU8-F1
#
_cell.length_a   1.000
_cell.length_b   1.000
_cell.length_c   1.000
_cell.angle_alpha   90.00
_cell.angle_beta   90.00
_cell.angle_gamma   90.00
#
_symmetry.space_group_name_H-M   'P 1'
#
loop_
_entity.id
_entity.type
_entity.pdbx_description
1 polymer ?
#
loop_
_entity_poly.entity_id
_entity_poly.type
_entity_poly.pdbx_seq_one_letter_code
_entity_poly.pdbx_strand_id
1 'polypeptide(L)'
;ALAAFLRRLGLRVILTTPEAHDREAAISQGLTHLLARLLDHMEPHMKPMPQRITTGSFDQLRAALDMVRHDSPEVYHAITQLNPYAREMRARFLALARQMAEDDLHVTSDAAPYSVSSGQSIRAS
;
A
#
# COMPACT_ATOMS: atom_id res chain seq x y z
N ALA A 1 13.47 4.88 34.74
CA ALA A 1 12.67 6.11 34.86
C ALA A 1 11.77 6.34 33.64
N LEU A 2 12.33 6.45 32.42
CA LEU A 2 11.57 6.79 31.19
C LEU A 2 10.44 5.81 30.86
N ALA A 3 10.70 4.50 30.78
CA ALA A 3 9.67 3.51 30.45
C ALA A 3 8.48 3.51 31.44
N ALA A 4 8.74 3.74 32.73
CA ALA A 4 7.69 3.83 33.74
C ALA A 4 6.87 5.12 33.58
N PHE A 5 7.52 6.24 33.25
CA PHE A 5 6.85 7.50 32.94
C PHE A 5 5.91 7.36 31.73
N LEU A 6 6.39 6.78 30.62
CA LEU A 6 5.59 6.57 29.41
C LEU A 6 4.37 5.67 29.68
N ARG A 7 4.52 4.62 30.48
CA ARG A 7 3.38 3.77 30.89
C ARG A 7 2.34 4.54 31.72
N ARG A 8 2.75 5.49 32.56
CA ARG A 8 1.81 6.33 33.33
C ARG A 8 1.01 7.28 32.43
N LEU A 9 1.51 7.60 31.25
CA LEU A 9 0.78 8.34 30.21
C LEU A 9 -0.17 7.46 29.39
N GLY A 10 -0.32 6.17 29.74
CA GLY A 10 -1.18 5.22 29.01
C GLY A 10 -0.52 4.62 27.76
N LEU A 11 0.76 4.88 27.51
CA LEU A 11 1.47 4.33 26.35
C LEU A 11 1.85 2.87 26.60
N ARG A 12 1.63 2.03 25.59
CA ARG A 12 2.20 0.68 25.54
C ARG A 12 3.69 0.76 25.23
N VAL A 13 4.53 0.50 26.24
CA VAL A 13 5.99 0.48 26.07
C VAL A 13 6.46 -0.92 25.69
N ILE A 14 7.03 -1.04 24.50
CA ILE A 14 7.67 -2.25 23.98
C ILE A 14 9.18 -2.13 24.20
N LEU A 15 9.77 -3.09 24.91
CA LEU A 15 11.22 -3.18 25.05
C LEU A 15 11.75 -4.12 23.97
N THR A 16 12.66 -3.64 23.14
CA THR A 16 13.21 -4.37 22.00
C THR A 16 14.62 -3.88 21.69
N THR A 17 15.37 -4.60 20.85
CA THR A 17 16.68 -4.14 20.36
C THR A 17 16.50 -3.21 19.15
N PRO A 18 17.48 -2.34 18.84
CA PRO A 18 17.42 -1.51 17.64
C PRO A 18 17.21 -2.32 16.35
N GLU A 19 17.86 -3.48 16.23
CA GLU A 19 17.75 -4.32 15.04
C GLU A 19 16.37 -4.95 14.91
N ALA A 20 15.78 -5.41 16.01
CA ALA A 20 14.43 -5.97 16.02
C ALA A 20 13.38 -4.89 15.72
N HIS A 21 13.54 -3.70 16.33
CA HIS A 21 12.75 -2.52 15.99
C HIS A 21 12.81 -2.20 14.49
N ASP A 22 14.01 -2.09 13.91
CA ASP A 22 14.17 -1.67 12.53
C ASP A 22 13.62 -2.70 11.53
N ARG A 23 13.70 -3.99 11.83
CA ARG A 23 13.05 -5.04 11.02
C ARG A 23 11.53 -4.89 11.01
N GLU A 24 10.92 -4.67 12.17
CA GLU A 24 9.47 -4.46 12.27
C GLU A 24 9.03 -3.14 11.63
N ALA A 25 9.81 -2.06 11.83
CA ALA A 25 9.59 -0.75 11.26
C ALA A 25 9.73 -0.76 9.73
N ALA A 26 10.63 -1.57 9.17
CA ALA A 26 10.79 -1.71 7.72
C ALA A 26 9.49 -2.20 7.06
N ILE A 27 8.75 -3.10 7.71
CA ILE A 27 7.44 -3.55 7.22
C ILE A 27 6.38 -2.52 7.59
N SER A 28 6.14 -2.27 8.87
CA SER A 28 5.00 -1.47 9.34
C SER A 28 5.03 -0.01 8.88
N GLN A 29 6.19 0.66 8.96
CA GLN A 29 6.35 2.05 8.56
C GLN A 29 6.88 2.14 7.13
N GLY A 30 7.94 1.40 6.82
CA GLY A 30 8.58 1.44 5.50
C GLY A 30 7.63 1.11 4.35
N LEU A 31 6.80 0.07 4.49
CA LEU A 31 5.80 -0.28 3.46
C LEU A 31 4.70 0.76 3.38
N THR A 32 4.19 1.23 4.52
CA THR A 32 3.13 2.25 4.57
C THR A 32 3.57 3.55 3.88
N HIS A 33 4.78 4.03 4.16
CA HIS A 33 5.34 5.20 3.49
C HIS A 33 5.60 4.97 2.00
N LEU A 34 6.04 3.77 1.60
CA LEU A 34 6.21 3.43 0.19
C LEU A 34 4.88 3.51 -0.56
N LEU A 35 3.81 2.95 0.01
CA LEU A 35 2.47 2.96 -0.58
C LEU A 35 1.89 4.38 -0.64
N ALA A 36 2.08 5.19 0.39
CA ALA A 36 1.64 6.59 0.38
C ALA A 36 2.34 7.38 -0.73
N ARG A 37 3.66 7.22 -0.86
CA ARG A 37 4.42 7.85 -1.95
C ARG A 37 4.00 7.32 -3.32
N LEU A 38 3.72 6.02 -3.45
CA LEU A 38 3.21 5.46 -4.70
C LEU A 38 1.86 6.07 -5.07
N LEU A 39 0.94 6.20 -4.11
CA LEU A 39 -0.35 6.85 -4.30
C LEU A 39 -0.16 8.29 -4.80
N ASP A 40 0.81 9.05 -4.28
CA ASP A 40 1.12 10.41 -4.77
C ASP A 40 1.51 10.47 -6.24
N HIS A 41 2.27 9.47 -6.69
CA HIS A 41 2.70 9.40 -8.08
C HIS A 41 1.57 8.91 -8.98
N MET A 42 0.66 8.08 -8.46
CA MET A 42 -0.51 7.58 -9.20
C MET A 42 -1.64 8.60 -9.28
N GLU A 43 -1.84 9.42 -8.25
CA GLU A 43 -2.98 10.34 -8.13
C GLU A 43 -3.17 11.25 -9.36
N PRO A 44 -2.12 11.88 -9.93
CA PRO A 44 -2.24 12.70 -11.14
C PRO A 44 -2.80 11.94 -12.35
N HIS A 45 -2.59 10.62 -12.41
CA HIS A 45 -3.05 9.75 -13.49
C HIS A 45 -4.45 9.14 -13.25
N MET A 46 -5.01 9.33 -12.06
CA MET A 46 -6.26 8.69 -11.63
C MET A 46 -7.31 9.69 -11.12
N LYS A 47 -7.14 10.98 -11.41
CA LYS A 47 -8.08 12.02 -10.95
C LYS A 47 -9.33 12.14 -11.84
N PRO A 48 -10.50 12.42 -11.24
CA PRO A 48 -10.72 12.54 -9.79
C PRO A 48 -10.70 11.16 -9.11
N MET A 49 -10.15 11.09 -7.90
CA MET A 49 -10.23 9.88 -7.07
C MET A 49 -11.70 9.51 -6.84
N PRO A 50 -12.06 8.21 -6.79
CA PRO A 50 -13.42 7.77 -6.52
C PRO A 50 -13.94 8.36 -5.21
N GLN A 51 -15.10 9.03 -5.26
CA GLN A 51 -15.77 9.58 -4.07
C GLN A 51 -17.16 9.00 -3.83
N ARG A 52 -17.78 8.41 -4.87
CA ARG A 52 -19.17 7.92 -4.80
C ARG A 52 -19.27 6.40 -4.67
N ILE A 53 -18.30 5.69 -5.23
CA ILE A 53 -18.24 4.23 -5.23
C ILE A 53 -16.92 3.86 -4.56
N THR A 54 -16.92 3.92 -3.23
CA THR A 54 -15.82 3.45 -2.38
C THR A 54 -16.31 2.27 -1.54
N THR A 55 -15.35 1.55 -0.96
CA THR A 55 -15.61 0.54 0.06
C THR A 55 -15.05 1.02 1.39
N GLY A 56 -15.55 0.51 2.51
CA GLY A 56 -14.96 0.82 3.82
C GLY A 56 -13.47 0.47 3.90
N SER A 57 -13.04 -0.59 3.21
CA SER A 57 -11.62 -0.95 3.10
C SER A 57 -10.79 0.08 2.32
N PHE A 58 -11.33 0.63 1.23
CA PHE A 58 -10.68 1.69 0.48
C PHE A 58 -10.56 2.96 1.32
N ASP A 59 -11.61 3.33 2.04
CA ASP A 59 -11.62 4.51 2.90
C ASP A 59 -10.60 4.37 4.05
N GLN A 60 -10.51 3.19 4.66
CA GLN A 60 -9.49 2.86 5.67
C GLN A 60 -8.07 2.91 5.11
N LEU A 61 -7.83 2.35 3.92
CA LEU A 61 -6.55 2.43 3.25
C LEU A 61 -6.16 3.89 3.02
N ARG A 62 -7.08 4.70 2.47
CA ARG A 62 -6.85 6.11 2.20
C ARG A 62 -6.51 6.87 3.48
N ALA A 63 -7.27 6.64 4.56
CA ALA A 63 -7.00 7.24 5.87
C ALA A 63 -5.63 6.84 6.42
N ALA A 64 -5.23 5.57 6.29
CA ALA A 64 -3.93 5.10 6.74
C ALA A 64 -2.77 5.74 6.00
N LEU A 65 -2.90 5.89 4.67
CA LEU A 65 -1.87 6.53 3.86
C LEU A 65 -1.82 8.05 4.11
N ASP A 66 -2.97 8.70 4.25
CA ASP A 66 -3.05 10.15 4.55
C ASP A 66 -2.35 10.52 5.87
N MET A 67 -2.28 9.61 6.85
CA MET A 67 -1.55 9.85 8.12
C MET A 67 -0.05 10.05 7.95
N VAL A 68 0.56 9.52 6.89
CA VAL A 68 2.03 9.55 6.68
C VAL A 68 2.45 10.31 5.42
N ARG A 69 1.49 10.56 4.52
CA ARG A 69 1.70 11.15 3.20
C ARG A 69 2.38 12.51 3.25
N HIS A 70 2.10 13.29 4.29
CA HIS A 70 2.59 14.67 4.44
C HIS A 70 3.75 14.80 5.42
N ASP A 71 4.35 13.67 5.82
CA ASP A 71 5.58 13.70 6.61
C ASP A 71 6.71 14.38 5.83
N SER A 72 7.65 14.98 6.58
CA SER A 72 8.74 15.73 5.96
C SER A 72 9.64 14.81 5.12
N PRO A 73 10.36 15.36 4.12
CA PRO A 73 11.33 14.60 3.34
C PRO A 73 12.37 13.89 4.21
N GLU A 74 12.77 14.50 5.32
CA GLU A 74 13.72 13.96 6.28
C GLU A 74 13.15 12.74 7.02
N VAL A 75 11.88 12.79 7.45
CA VAL A 75 11.18 11.67 8.07
C VAL A 75 11.06 10.51 7.09
N TYR A 76 10.63 10.80 5.85
CA TYR A 76 10.57 9.79 4.79
C TYR A 76 11.94 9.16 4.53
N HIS A 77 13.01 9.98 4.47
CA HIS A 77 14.36 9.50 4.25
C HIS A 77 14.84 8.60 5.39
N ALA A 78 14.61 8.99 6.64
CA ALA A 78 14.94 8.19 7.80
C ALA A 78 14.26 6.81 7.76
N ILE A 79 12.96 6.79 7.47
CA ILE A 79 12.16 5.56 7.48
C ILE A 79 12.51 4.64 6.30
N THR A 80 12.76 5.20 5.11
CA THR A 80 12.87 4.39 3.88
C THR A 80 14.30 4.17 3.37
N GLN A 81 15.25 5.00 3.79
CA GLN A 81 16.64 4.96 3.33
C GLN A 81 17.64 4.67 4.44
N LEU A 82 17.45 5.22 5.65
CA LEU A 82 18.38 4.99 6.77
C LEU A 82 18.12 3.67 7.50
N ASN A 83 16.90 3.15 7.46
CA ASN A 83 16.62 1.81 7.96
C ASN A 83 17.28 0.74 7.05
N PRO A 84 18.25 -0.04 7.56
CA PRO A 84 19.01 -1.00 6.75
C PRO A 84 18.13 -2.12 6.15
N TYR A 85 17.01 -2.43 6.80
CA TYR A 85 16.07 -3.47 6.35
C TYR A 85 15.01 -2.96 5.36
N ALA A 86 14.81 -1.64 5.27
CA ALA A 86 13.83 -1.07 4.35
C ALA A 86 14.18 -1.33 2.89
N ARG A 87 15.47 -1.35 2.53
CA ARG A 87 15.91 -1.64 1.15
C ARG A 87 15.53 -3.05 0.70
N GLU A 88 15.78 -4.05 1.55
CA GLU A 88 15.44 -5.45 1.25
C GLU A 88 13.93 -5.63 1.14
N MET A 89 13.16 -5.04 2.08
CA MET A 89 11.70 -5.04 2.05
C MET A 89 11.17 -4.50 0.71
N ARG A 90 11.64 -3.32 0.27
CA ARG A 90 11.19 -2.71 -0.99
C ARG A 90 11.51 -3.58 -2.20
N ALA A 91 12.72 -4.13 -2.26
CA ALA A 91 13.13 -4.99 -3.37
C ALA A 91 12.23 -6.22 -3.47
N ARG A 92 11.93 -6.85 -2.33
CA ARG A 92 11.04 -8.00 -2.26
C ARG A 92 9.60 -7.64 -2.65
N PHE A 93 9.07 -6.52 -2.15
CA PHE A 93 7.74 -6.04 -2.49
C PHE A 93 7.59 -5.85 -4.01
N LEU A 94 8.54 -5.16 -4.65
CA LEU A 94 8.50 -4.89 -6.09
C LEU A 94 8.65 -6.17 -6.92
N ALA A 95 9.50 -7.11 -6.49
CA ALA A 95 9.65 -8.39 -7.17
C ALA A 95 8.33 -9.19 -7.15
N LEU A 96 7.68 -9.27 -5.99
CA LEU A 96 6.39 -9.96 -5.85
C LEU A 96 5.28 -9.26 -6.65
N ALA A 97 5.19 -7.93 -6.57
CA ALA A 97 4.20 -7.17 -7.33
C ALA A 97 4.36 -7.35 -8.85
N ARG A 98 5.60 -7.40 -9.35
CA ARG A 98 5.89 -7.68 -10.76
C ARG A 98 5.49 -9.10 -11.14
N GLN A 99 5.91 -10.09 -10.34
CA GLN A 99 5.57 -11.49 -10.59
C GLN A 99 4.05 -11.68 -10.65
N MET A 100 3.31 -11.12 -9.70
CA MET A 100 1.84 -11.18 -9.70
C MET A 100 1.24 -10.55 -10.96
N ALA A 101 1.76 -9.40 -11.40
CA ALA A 101 1.27 -8.76 -12.62
C ALA A 101 1.56 -9.58 -13.88
N GLU A 102 2.70 -10.29 -13.93
CA GLU A 102 3.03 -11.22 -15.02
C GLU A 102 2.11 -12.45 -15.01
N ASP A 103 1.87 -13.03 -13.83
CA ASP A 103 0.97 -14.18 -13.65
C ASP A 103 -0.48 -13.86 -14.09
N ASP A 104 -1.00 -12.68 -13.72
CA ASP A 104 -2.34 -12.23 -14.12
C ASP A 104 -2.48 -12.07 -15.63
N LEU A 105 -1.42 -11.62 -16.32
CA LEU A 105 -1.41 -11.52 -17.79
C LEU A 105 -1.45 -12.90 -18.45
N HIS A 106 -0.78 -13.91 -17.87
CA HIS A 106 -0.82 -15.28 -18.38
C HIS A 106 -2.21 -15.93 -18.23
N VAL A 107 -2.94 -15.64 -17.15
CA VAL A 107 -4.32 -16.16 -16.97
C VAL A 107 -5.29 -15.58 -18.00
N THR A 108 -5.14 -14.32 -18.42
CA THR A 108 -6.02 -13.71 -19.42
C THR A 108 -5.81 -14.23 -20.85
N SER A 109 -4.64 -14.80 -21.15
CA SER A 109 -4.31 -15.38 -22.46
C SER A 109 -5.02 -16.72 -22.72
N ASP A 110 -5.36 -17.47 -21.68
CA ASP A 110 -5.99 -18.80 -21.78
C ASP A 110 -7.53 -18.76 -21.69
N ALA A 111 -8.12 -17.58 -21.46
CA ALA A 111 -9.57 -17.41 -21.46
C ALA A 111 -10.11 -17.39 -22.90
N ALA A 112 -10.67 -18.52 -23.35
CA ALA A 112 -11.35 -18.64 -24.64
C ALA A 112 -12.39 -17.51 -24.83
N PRO A 113 -12.49 -16.89 -26.03
CA PRO A 113 -13.39 -15.77 -26.24
C PRO A 113 -14.84 -16.20 -26.03
N TYR A 114 -15.57 -15.44 -25.20
CA TYR A 114 -17.00 -15.59 -24.99
C TYR A 114 -17.73 -15.47 -26.34
N SER A 115 -18.36 -16.54 -26.81
CA SER A 115 -19.19 -16.52 -28.00
C SER A 115 -20.54 -15.91 -27.67
N VAL A 116 -20.78 -14.68 -28.15
CA VAL A 116 -22.10 -14.06 -28.07
C VAL A 116 -22.99 -14.71 -29.13
N SER A 117 -23.93 -15.54 -28.69
CA SER A 117 -25.00 -16.06 -29.56
C SER A 117 -25.92 -14.91 -29.94
N SER A 118 -25.89 -14.55 -31.23
CA SER A 118 -26.74 -13.55 -31.85
C SER A 118 -28.19 -14.04 -31.91
N GLY A 119 -29.04 -13.50 -31.03
CA GLY A 119 -30.47 -13.76 -31.07
C GLY A 119 -31.28 -12.70 -30.32
N GLN A 120 -31.68 -11.63 -31.02
CA GLN A 120 -33.09 -11.25 -31.29
C GLN A 120 -33.19 -9.79 -31.75
N SER A 121 -33.76 -9.62 -32.94
CA SER A 121 -34.16 -8.35 -33.51
C SER A 121 -35.38 -7.81 -32.76
N ILE A 122 -35.27 -6.62 -32.17
CA ILE A 122 -36.44 -5.86 -31.70
C ILE A 122 -36.73 -4.78 -32.75
N ARG A 123 -37.87 -4.94 -33.43
CA ARG A 123 -38.48 -3.89 -34.26
C ARG A 123 -39.00 -2.78 -33.34
N ALA A 124 -38.56 -1.55 -33.60
CA ALA A 124 -39.23 -0.36 -33.09
C ALA A 124 -40.55 -0.16 -33.85
N SER A 125 -41.62 0.14 -33.12
CA SER A 125 -42.85 0.78 -33.61
C SER A 125 -42.86 2.21 -33.13
#